data_AF-A0A7S0Y8X8-F1
#
_entry.id   AF-A0A7S0Y8X8-F1
#
_cell.length_a   1.000
_cell.length_b   1.000
_cell.length_c   1.000
_cell.angle_alpha   90.00
_cell.angle_beta   90.00
_cell.angle_gamma   90.00
#
_symmetry.space_group_name_H-M   'P 1'
#
loop_
_entity.id
_entity.type
_entity.pdbx_description
1 polymer ?
#
loop_
_entity_poly.entity_id
_entity_poly.type
_entity_poly.pdbx_seq_one_letter_code
_entity_poly.pdbx_strand_id
1 'polypeptide(L)'
;TDFAIDLTQYALKYIGCSNIRTWSDDLAAEDNNDSVLQMDKFVVLRLCPRDSCSNYNQYGCLEKFGDYLLPMEIYLQTMAETFFTQYQEYCETCYECMTGGNNNDDGGNYQNYNNNNNYNNGGNYNN
;
A
#
# COMPACT_ATOMS: atom_id res chain seq x y z
N THR A 1 -33.30 11.13 2.27
CA THR A 1 -32.69 10.28 3.30
C THR A 1 -31.32 9.89 2.80
N ASP A 2 -30.29 10.52 3.37
CA ASP A 2 -28.90 10.27 3.01
C ASP A 2 -28.42 9.06 3.80
N PHE A 3 -28.56 7.87 3.23
CA PHE A 3 -28.13 6.61 3.84
C PHE A 3 -26.65 6.32 3.52
N ALA A 4 -25.80 7.35 3.62
CA ALA A 4 -24.37 7.17 3.50
C ALA A 4 -23.84 6.47 4.77
N ILE A 5 -23.18 5.33 4.59
CA ILE A 5 -22.51 4.64 5.68
C ILE A 5 -21.28 5.45 6.07
N ASP A 6 -21.18 5.85 7.33
CA ASP A 6 -19.98 6.48 7.87
C ASP A 6 -18.86 5.43 8.02
N LEU A 7 -17.95 5.40 7.05
CA LEU A 7 -16.81 4.48 7.03
C LEU A 7 -15.78 4.79 8.13
N THR A 8 -15.83 5.97 8.76
CA THR A 8 -14.90 6.32 9.84
C THR A 8 -15.17 5.55 11.12
N GLN A 9 -16.29 4.86 11.25
CA GLN A 9 -16.58 4.01 12.42
C GLN A 9 -16.14 2.57 12.23
N TYR A 10 -15.56 2.25 11.07
CA TYR A 10 -15.15 0.90 10.70
C TYR A 10 -13.65 0.82 10.49
N ALA A 11 -13.14 -0.39 10.56
CA ALA A 11 -11.80 -0.78 10.19
C ALA A 11 -11.89 -1.88 9.15
N LEU A 12 -11.02 -1.79 8.15
CA LEU A 12 -10.98 -2.70 7.02
C LEU A 12 -9.89 -3.76 7.25
N LYS A 13 -10.22 -5.04 7.05
CA LYS A 13 -9.28 -6.17 7.19
C LYS A 13 -9.27 -6.98 5.90
N TYR A 14 -8.08 -7.28 5.38
CA TYR A 14 -7.92 -8.23 4.30
C TYR A 14 -8.15 -9.66 4.81
N ILE A 15 -9.09 -10.39 4.19
CA ILE A 15 -9.42 -11.76 4.57
C ILE A 15 -8.75 -12.79 3.64
N GLY A 16 -8.71 -12.51 2.34
CA GLY A 16 -8.13 -13.43 1.37
C GLY A 16 -8.60 -13.16 -0.05
N CYS A 17 -8.32 -14.11 -0.93
CA CYS A 17 -8.77 -14.12 -2.31
C CYS A 17 -9.80 -15.23 -2.53
N SER A 18 -10.78 -14.98 -3.39
CA SER A 18 -11.77 -15.95 -3.83
C SER A 18 -11.89 -15.94 -5.35
N ASN A 19 -12.05 -17.11 -5.95
CA ASN A 19 -12.28 -17.24 -7.38
C ASN A 19 -13.74 -17.68 -7.59
N ILE A 20 -14.48 -16.95 -8.42
CA ILE A 20 -15.90 -17.19 -8.67
C ILE A 20 -16.10 -17.32 -10.17
N ARG A 21 -16.91 -18.30 -10.59
CA ARG A 21 -17.35 -18.42 -11.98
C ARG A 21 -18.50 -17.46 -12.20
N THR A 22 -18.30 -16.46 -13.04
CA THR A 22 -19.25 -15.40 -13.37
C THR A 22 -19.65 -15.52 -14.83
N TRP A 23 -20.78 -14.93 -15.18
CA TRP A 23 -21.20 -14.82 -16.58
C TRP A 23 -20.25 -13.89 -17.35
N SER A 24 -19.82 -14.30 -18.54
CA SER A 24 -19.03 -13.48 -19.46
C SER A 24 -19.78 -13.28 -20.77
N ASP A 25 -20.05 -12.03 -21.11
CA ASP A 25 -20.70 -11.66 -22.37
C ASP A 25 -19.83 -12.04 -23.58
N ASP A 26 -18.50 -11.96 -23.43
CA ASP A 26 -17.55 -12.34 -24.47
C ASP A 26 -17.63 -13.84 -24.76
N LEU A 27 -17.61 -14.67 -23.71
CA LEU A 27 -17.73 -16.13 -23.88
C LEU A 27 -19.12 -16.54 -24.37
N ALA A 28 -20.16 -15.79 -24.00
CA ALA A 28 -21.53 -16.03 -24.43
C ALA A 28 -21.82 -15.60 -25.87
N ALA A 29 -21.05 -14.66 -26.41
CA ALA A 29 -21.18 -14.20 -27.80
C ALA A 29 -20.53 -15.16 -28.81
N GLU A 30 -19.70 -16.10 -28.36
CA GLU A 30 -19.00 -17.05 -29.21
C GLU A 30 -19.71 -18.42 -29.24
N ASP A 31 -20.10 -18.87 -30.43
CA ASP A 31 -20.85 -20.12 -30.65
C ASP A 31 -20.04 -21.41 -30.37
N ASN A 32 -18.74 -21.32 -30.08
CA ASN A 32 -17.84 -22.47 -29.96
C ASN A 32 -17.18 -22.63 -28.58
N ASN A 33 -17.74 -22.01 -27.55
CA ASN A 33 -17.27 -22.15 -26.17
C ASN A 33 -18.04 -23.22 -25.41
N ASP A 34 -17.32 -24.13 -24.73
CA ASP A 34 -17.89 -25.16 -23.86
C ASP A 34 -18.59 -24.58 -22.61
N SER A 35 -18.31 -23.32 -22.28
CA SER A 35 -18.87 -22.64 -21.11
C SER A 35 -18.89 -21.13 -21.34
N VAL A 36 -20.01 -20.52 -20.96
CA VAL A 36 -20.24 -19.06 -20.91
C VAL A 36 -19.74 -18.42 -19.61
N LEU A 37 -19.22 -19.24 -18.70
CA LEU A 37 -18.72 -18.79 -17.40
C LEU A 37 -17.20 -18.56 -17.43
N GLN A 38 -16.79 -17.34 -17.09
CA GLN A 38 -15.40 -16.97 -16.86
C GLN A 38 -15.04 -17.10 -15.38
N MET A 39 -13.78 -17.38 -15.07
CA MET A 39 -13.28 -17.36 -13.70
C MET A 39 -12.78 -15.96 -13.34
N ASP A 40 -13.52 -15.26 -12.49
CA ASP A 40 -13.13 -13.96 -11.96
C ASP A 40 -12.49 -14.10 -10.59
N LYS A 41 -11.52 -13.22 -10.30
CA LYS A 41 -10.75 -13.21 -9.07
C LYS A 41 -11.14 -12.01 -8.23
N PHE A 42 -11.52 -12.26 -6.98
CA PHE A 42 -11.94 -11.25 -6.03
C PHE A 42 -11.05 -11.27 -4.79
N VAL A 43 -10.84 -10.09 -4.23
CA VAL A 43 -10.29 -9.90 -2.89
C VAL A 43 -11.45 -9.71 -1.93
N VAL A 44 -11.42 -10.45 -0.82
CA VAL A 44 -12.40 -10.38 0.25
C VAL A 44 -11.87 -9.46 1.33
N LEU A 45 -12.61 -8.40 1.59
CA LEU A 45 -12.34 -7.44 2.65
C LEU A 45 -13.45 -7.50 3.68
N ARG A 46 -13.08 -7.47 4.96
CA ARG A 46 -14.04 -7.39 6.06
C ARG A 46 -14.06 -5.98 6.64
N LEU A 47 -15.25 -5.39 6.71
CA LEU A 47 -15.52 -4.22 7.52
C LEU A 47 -15.92 -4.67 8.92
N CYS A 48 -15.12 -4.29 9.90
CA CYS A 48 -15.38 -4.49 11.32
C CYS A 48 -15.67 -3.14 11.99
N PRO A 49 -16.55 -3.07 13.01
CA PRO A 49 -16.62 -1.88 13.87
C PRO A 49 -15.26 -1.61 14.49
N ARG A 50 -14.78 -0.37 14.40
CA ARG A 50 -13.39 0.00 14.71
C ARG A 50 -12.96 -0.43 16.10
N ASP A 51 -13.80 -0.22 17.11
CA ASP A 51 -13.49 -0.52 18.51
C ASP A 51 -13.39 -2.03 18.82
N SER A 52 -13.96 -2.86 17.94
CA SER A 52 -13.96 -4.33 18.07
C SER A 52 -12.97 -5.02 17.13
N CYS A 53 -12.29 -4.27 16.27
CA CYS A 53 -11.40 -4.83 15.25
C CYS A 53 -10.02 -5.12 15.84
N SER A 54 -9.70 -6.41 16.00
CA SER A 54 -8.41 -6.84 16.53
C SER A 54 -7.32 -6.86 15.45
N ASN A 55 -6.15 -6.30 15.79
CA ASN A 55 -4.97 -6.40 14.94
C ASN A 55 -4.40 -7.82 14.87
N TYR A 56 -4.54 -8.59 15.95
CA TYR A 56 -3.98 -9.94 16.08
C TYR A 56 -4.89 -11.05 15.53
N ASN A 57 -6.19 -10.78 15.41
CA ASN A 57 -7.11 -11.70 14.75
C ASN A 57 -7.03 -11.52 13.23
N GLN A 58 -6.86 -12.62 12.49
CA GLN A 58 -6.82 -12.58 11.02
C GLN A 58 -8.09 -11.98 10.42
N TYR A 59 -9.24 -12.20 11.06
CA TYR A 59 -10.53 -11.68 10.63
C TYR A 59 -10.87 -10.31 11.21
N GLY A 60 -10.04 -9.77 12.12
CA GLY A 60 -10.36 -8.54 12.85
C GLY A 60 -11.42 -8.75 13.92
N CYS A 61 -12.64 -9.08 13.52
CA CYS A 61 -13.80 -9.30 14.39
C CYS A 61 -14.64 -10.50 13.91
N LEU A 62 -15.47 -11.05 14.81
CA LEU A 62 -16.28 -12.24 14.57
C LEU A 62 -17.79 -11.97 14.55
N GLU A 63 -18.22 -10.76 14.86
CA GLU A 63 -19.63 -10.35 14.87
C GLU A 63 -19.77 -8.94 14.30
N LYS A 64 -20.99 -8.61 13.85
CA LYS A 64 -21.36 -7.28 13.33
C LYS A 64 -20.43 -6.78 12.21
N PHE A 65 -19.91 -7.71 11.41
CA PHE A 65 -19.06 -7.41 10.27
C PHE A 65 -19.81 -7.55 8.95
N GLY A 66 -19.29 -6.90 7.92
CA GLY A 66 -19.69 -7.10 6.53
C GLY A 66 -18.50 -7.53 5.68
N ASP A 67 -18.66 -8.59 4.90
CA ASP A 67 -17.66 -9.00 3.92
C ASP A 67 -18.00 -8.40 2.56
N TYR A 68 -17.00 -7.78 1.93
CA TYR A 68 -17.10 -7.09 0.65
C TYR A 68 -16.13 -7.73 -0.34
N LEU A 69 -16.59 -7.87 -1.58
CA LEU A 69 -15.80 -8.38 -2.69
C LEU A 69 -15.35 -7.22 -3.56
N LEU A 70 -14.05 -7.14 -3.81
CA LEU A 70 -13.47 -6.25 -4.81
C LEU A 70 -12.84 -7.06 -5.92
N PRO A 71 -13.00 -6.67 -7.20
CA PRO A 71 -12.19 -7.23 -8.27
C PRO A 71 -10.71 -7.11 -7.93
N MET A 72 -9.95 -8.20 -8.12
CA MET A 72 -8.54 -8.26 -7.73
C MET A 72 -7.71 -7.19 -8.42
N GLU A 73 -8.00 -6.88 -9.68
CA GLU A 73 -7.31 -5.83 -10.43
C GLU A 73 -7.44 -4.46 -9.75
N ILE A 74 -8.67 -4.07 -9.40
CA ILE A 74 -8.94 -2.81 -8.70
C ILE A 74 -8.19 -2.78 -7.37
N TYR A 75 -8.26 -3.87 -6.60
CA TYR A 75 -7.54 -3.95 -5.33
C TYR A 75 -6.02 -3.75 -5.50
N LEU A 76 -5.40 -4.45 -6.45
CA LEU A 76 -3.96 -4.35 -6.68
C LEU A 76 -3.55 -2.96 -7.14
N GLN A 77 -4.32 -2.35 -8.04
CA GLN A 77 -4.08 -0.98 -8.49
C GLN A 77 -4.16 0.01 -7.33
N THR A 78 -5.27 0.00 -6.58
CA THR A 78 -5.49 0.92 -5.46
C THR A 78 -4.44 0.76 -4.37
N MET A 79 -4.07 -0.48 -4.04
CA MET A 79 -3.03 -0.72 -3.05
C MET A 79 -1.67 -0.22 -3.53
N ALA A 80 -1.30 -0.46 -4.79
CA ALA A 80 -0.05 0.03 -5.35
C ALA A 80 0.05 1.56 -5.27
N GLU A 81 -1.00 2.26 -5.73
CA GLU A 81 -1.10 3.73 -5.65
C GLU A 81 -0.97 4.21 -4.20
N THR A 82 -1.70 3.57 -3.27
CA THR A 82 -1.67 3.90 -1.83
C THR A 82 -0.26 3.74 -1.24
N PHE A 83 0.45 2.67 -1.59
CA PHE A 83 1.84 2.47 -1.13
C PHE A 83 2.79 3.53 -1.67
N PHE A 84 2.65 3.93 -2.94
CA PHE A 84 3.47 5.00 -3.51
C PHE A 84 3.22 6.34 -2.82
N THR A 85 1.96 6.68 -2.54
CA THR A 85 1.62 7.91 -1.81
C THR A 85 2.21 7.91 -0.40
N GLN A 86 2.02 6.83 0.36
CA GLN A 86 2.60 6.72 1.71
C GLN A 86 4.13 6.83 1.70
N TYR A 87 4.79 6.25 0.69
CA TYR A 87 6.23 6.36 0.53
C TYR A 87 6.68 7.80 0.26
N GLN A 88 5.94 8.54 -0.59
CA GLN A 88 6.22 9.95 -0.85
C GLN A 88 6.03 10.81 0.40
N GLU A 89 4.91 10.65 1.11
CA GLU A 89 4.63 11.35 2.37
C GLU A 89 5.70 11.07 3.43
N TYR A 90 6.15 9.81 3.53
CA TYR A 90 7.25 9.43 4.42
C TYR A 90 8.55 10.18 4.05
N CYS A 91 8.90 10.24 2.76
CA CYS A 91 10.09 10.95 2.31
C CYS A 91 10.01 12.45 2.61
N GLU A 92 8.88 13.09 2.32
CA GLU A 92 8.64 14.50 2.62
C GLU A 92 8.78 14.79 4.12
N THR A 93 8.17 13.96 4.96
CA THR A 93 8.30 14.05 6.42
C THR A 93 9.76 13.93 6.87
N CYS A 94 10.52 13.00 6.28
CA CYS A 94 11.96 12.87 6.57
C CYS A 94 12.75 14.11 6.15
N TYR A 95 12.48 14.68 4.97
CA TYR A 95 13.15 15.89 4.50
C TYR A 95 12.85 17.09 5.41
N GLU A 96 11.60 17.28 5.82
CA GLU A 96 11.22 18.33 6.76
C GLU A 96 11.92 18.16 8.11
N CYS A 97 11.99 16.94 8.63
CA CYS A 97 12.70 16.65 9.88
C CYS A 97 14.20 16.94 9.77
N MET A 98 14.85 16.56 8.65
CA MET A 98 16.27 16.81 8.42
C MET A 98 16.60 18.29 8.18
N THR A 99 15.68 19.08 7.63
CA THR A 99 15.90 20.50 7.28
C THR A 99 15.39 21.48 8.32
N GLY A 100 14.44 21.07 9.17
CA GLY A 100 13.90 21.83 10.30
C GLY A 100 14.84 21.90 11.51
N GLY A 101 15.92 21.12 11.54
CA GLY A 101 16.92 21.06 12.62
C GLY A 101 17.94 22.21 12.65
N ASN A 102 17.65 23.37 12.04
CA ASN A 102 18.55 24.54 12.07
C ASN A 102 18.21 25.58 13.14
N ASN A 103 17.38 25.26 14.13
CA ASN A 103 17.21 26.11 15.30
C ASN A 103 17.16 25.26 16.58
N ASN A 104 18.27 25.33 17.34
CA ASN A 104 18.51 24.89 18.72
C ASN A 104 19.40 23.65 18.89
N ASP A 105 20.70 23.92 18.98
CA ASP A 105 21.68 23.35 19.92
C ASP A 105 21.42 21.93 20.45
N ASP A 106 21.98 20.91 19.77
CA ASP A 106 22.75 19.85 20.46
C ASP A 106 23.56 18.97 19.48
N GLY A 107 24.86 19.27 19.37
CA GLY A 107 25.96 18.27 19.46
C GLY A 107 26.04 17.03 18.55
N GLY A 108 25.30 16.88 17.46
CA GLY A 108 25.38 15.69 16.58
C GLY A 108 26.31 15.84 15.37
N ASN A 109 27.60 15.50 15.52
CA ASN A 109 28.58 15.49 14.42
C ASN A 109 28.30 14.37 13.40
N TYR A 110 27.46 14.64 12.40
CA TYR A 110 27.39 13.81 11.19
C TYR A 110 28.52 14.22 10.25
N GLN A 111 29.63 13.49 10.31
CA GLN A 111 30.72 13.58 9.34
C GLN A 111 30.18 13.31 7.93
N ASN A 112 30.13 14.36 7.12
CA ASN A 112 29.90 14.30 5.70
C ASN A 112 31.11 13.57 5.06
N TYR A 113 30.95 12.30 4.70
CA TYR A 113 31.89 11.64 3.78
C TYR A 113 31.71 12.24 2.38
N ASN A 114 32.24 13.45 2.21
CA ASN A 114 32.48 14.04 0.90
C ASN A 114 33.58 13.20 0.25
N ASN A 115 33.16 12.25 -0.58
CA ASN A 115 34.03 11.45 -1.41
C ASN A 115 34.58 12.33 -2.54
N ASN A 116 35.51 13.22 -2.19
CA ASN A 116 36.22 14.06 -3.13
C ASN A 116 37.39 13.25 -3.70
N ASN A 117 37.12 12.51 -4.77
CA ASN A 117 38.13 11.88 -5.61
C ASN A 117 39.00 12.98 -6.26
N ASN A 118 40.01 13.45 -5.53
CA ASN A 118 41.07 14.29 -6.09
C ASN A 118 42.32 13.41 -6.26
N TYR A 119 42.43 12.79 -7.43
CA TYR A 119 43.67 12.17 -7.89
C TYR A 119 44.70 13.28 -8.12
N ASN A 120 45.59 13.49 -7.15
CA ASN A 120 46.87 14.14 -7.37
C ASN A 120 47.96 13.30 -6.68
N ASN A 121 48.35 12.22 -7.35
CA ASN A 121 49.52 11.46 -6.97
C ASN A 121 50.76 12.22 -7.46
N GLY A 122 51.46 12.85 -6.51
CA GLY A 122 52.72 13.53 -6.72
C GLY A 122 53.80 12.58 -7.18
N GLY A 123 54.16 12.70 -8.45
CA GLY A 123 55.38 12.15 -9.00
C GLY A 123 56.39 13.27 -9.25
N ASN A 124 57.47 13.26 -8.47
CA ASN A 124 58.86 13.23 -8.94
C ASN A 124 59.81 14.40 -8.59
N TYR A 125 61.03 13.99 -8.19
CA TYR A 125 62.34 14.68 -8.14
C TYR A 125 62.50 15.84 -7.11
N ASN A 126 63.58 16.03 -6.34
CA ASN A 126 64.99 15.65 -6.46
C ASN A 126 65.73 15.86 -5.10
N ASN A 127 66.82 15.08 -4.94
CA ASN A 127 68.02 15.23 -4.10
C ASN A 127 67.87 15.28 -2.57
#